data_AF-A0A183H7C9-F1
#
_entry.id   AF-A0A183H7C9-F1
#
_cell.length_a   1.000
_cell.length_b   1.000
_cell.length_c   1.000
_cell.angle_alpha   90.00
_cell.angle_beta   90.00
_cell.angle_gamma   90.00
#
_symmetry.space_group_name_H-M   'P 1'
#
loop_
_entity.id
_entity.type
_entity.pdbx_description
1 polymer ?
#
loop_
_entity_poly.entity_id
_entity_poly.type
_entity_poly.pdbx_seq_one_letter_code
_entity_poly.pdbx_strand_id
1 'polypeptide(L)'
;MDKIIILIEITELMESVYSIKPRQVEATGLPVLWELLKTPPRSCSDLEVRDAIRNYAITLARCFGVKTLLELSTFRISPSQKKTLQELVS
;
A
#
# COMPACT_ATOMS: atom_id res chain seq x y z
N MET A 1 -10.52 13.47 8.22
CA MET A 1 -11.62 12.57 7.81
C MET A 1 -11.53 12.23 6.33
N ASP A 2 -11.59 13.20 5.42
CA ASP A 2 -11.72 12.93 3.96
C ASP A 2 -10.62 12.04 3.34
N LYS A 3 -9.36 12.21 3.75
CA LYS A 3 -8.23 11.44 3.18
C LYS A 3 -8.26 9.95 3.53
N ILE A 4 -8.82 9.58 4.68
CA ILE A 4 -8.90 8.18 5.13
C ILE A 4 -9.98 7.46 4.33
N ILE A 5 -11.14 8.10 4.16
CA ILE A 5 -12.27 7.57 3.39
C ILE A 5 -11.83 7.30 1.94
N ILE A 6 -11.14 8.26 1.32
CA ILE A 6 -10.60 8.09 -0.04
C ILE A 6 -9.63 6.89 -0.13
N LEU A 7 -8.77 6.69 0.87
CA LEU A 7 -7.83 5.57 0.88
C LEU A 7 -8.56 4.22 0.98
N ILE A 8 -9.62 4.16 1.81
CA ILE A 8 -10.46 2.97 1.95
C ILE A 8 -11.17 2.65 0.63
N GLU A 9 -11.86 3.64 0.03
CA GLU A 9 -12.58 3.47 -1.24
C GLU A 9 -11.65 3.04 -2.38
N ILE A 10 -10.46 3.64 -2.46
CA ILE A 10 -9.46 3.26 -3.46
C ILE A 10 -8.96 1.82 -3.21
N THR A 11 -8.80 1.41 -1.95
CA THR A 11 -8.40 0.04 -1.61
C THR A 11 -9.40 -0.98 -2.16
N GLU A 12 -10.68 -0.77 -1.89
CA GLU A 12 -11.78 -1.64 -2.35
C GLU A 12 -11.89 -1.64 -3.88
N LEU A 13 -11.72 -0.48 -4.50
CA LEU A 13 -11.72 -0.35 -5.96
C LEU A 13 -10.54 -1.11 -6.59
N MET A 14 -9.35 -1.03 -6.01
CA MET A 14 -8.18 -1.74 -6.51
C MET A 14 -8.36 -3.26 -6.46
N GLU A 15 -8.89 -3.78 -5.35
CA GLU A 15 -9.16 -5.21 -5.20
C GLU A 15 -10.17 -5.72 -6.24
N SER A 16 -11.28 -4.99 -6.43
CA SER A 16 -12.32 -5.37 -7.38
C SER A 16 -11.89 -5.25 -8.85
N VAL A 17 -11.10 -4.22 -9.18
CA VAL A 17 -10.69 -3.93 -10.57
C VAL A 17 -9.46 -4.72 -11.00
N TYR A 18 -8.66 -5.25 -10.07
CA TYR A 18 -7.40 -5.92 -10.39
C TYR A 18 -7.55 -7.08 -11.39
N SER A 19 -8.62 -7.87 -11.28
CA SER A 19 -8.92 -8.98 -12.20
C SER A 19 -9.14 -8.53 -13.66
N ILE A 20 -9.53 -7.26 -13.86
CA ILE A 20 -9.90 -6.69 -15.15
C ILE A 20 -8.78 -5.80 -15.69
N LYS A 21 -8.15 -5.00 -14.83
CA LYS A 21 -7.13 -4.00 -15.21
C LYS A 21 -5.91 -4.04 -14.29
N PRO A 22 -5.15 -5.15 -14.26
CA PRO A 22 -4.04 -5.34 -13.32
C PRO A 22 -2.96 -4.25 -13.46
N ARG A 23 -2.59 -3.91 -14.71
CA ARG A 23 -1.60 -2.85 -15.00
C ARG A 23 -2.02 -1.46 -14.53
N GLN A 24 -3.32 -1.16 -14.56
CA GLN A 24 -3.83 0.13 -14.08
C GLN A 24 -3.67 0.20 -12.56
N VAL A 25 -4.06 -0.87 -11.86
CA VAL A 25 -3.94 -0.97 -10.40
C VAL A 25 -2.48 -0.88 -9.96
N GLU A 26 -1.54 -1.51 -10.68
CA GLU A 26 -0.10 -1.34 -10.44
C GLU A 26 0.34 0.12 -10.63
N ALA A 27 0.01 0.72 -11.78
CA ALA A 27 0.45 2.07 -12.15
C ALA A 27 -0.07 3.15 -11.20
N THR A 28 -1.28 2.99 -10.66
CA THR A 28 -1.88 3.94 -9.71
C THR A 28 -1.58 3.59 -8.26
N GLY A 29 -1.53 2.30 -7.92
CA GLY A 29 -1.50 1.83 -6.54
C GLY A 29 -0.13 1.89 -5.90
N LEU A 30 0.92 1.52 -6.66
CA LEU A 30 2.29 1.49 -6.17
C LEU A 30 2.82 2.89 -5.78
N PRO A 31 2.65 3.96 -6.60
CA PRO A 31 3.09 5.29 -6.20
C PRO A 31 2.48 5.77 -4.89
N VAL A 32 1.18 5.53 -4.68
CA VAL A 32 0.49 5.90 -3.44
C VAL A 32 1.10 5.15 -2.26
N LEU A 33 1.34 3.83 -2.38
CA LEU A 33 2.00 3.06 -1.32
C LEU A 33 3.39 3.62 -0.97
N TRP A 34 4.18 4.01 -1.97
CA TRP A 34 5.51 4.58 -1.74
C TRP A 34 5.44 5.90 -0.97
N GLU A 35 4.48 6.77 -1.30
CA GLU A 35 4.25 8.01 -0.54
C GLU A 35 3.79 7.73 0.90
N LEU A 36 2.88 6.77 1.10
CA LEU A 36 2.41 6.38 2.44
C LEU A 36 3.53 5.82 3.32
N LEU A 37 4.54 5.19 2.73
CA LEU A 37 5.71 4.68 3.46
C LEU A 37 6.74 5.77 3.80
N LYS A 38 6.66 6.97 3.20
CA LYS A 38 7.56 8.08 3.55
C LYS A 38 7.36 8.57 4.98
N THR A 39 6.12 8.56 5.45
CA THR A 39 5.79 8.80 6.85
C THR A 39 5.52 7.46 7.53
N PRO A 40 6.39 6.99 8.44
CA PRO A 40 6.21 5.69 9.06
C PRO A 40 4.81 5.56 9.66
N PRO A 41 4.03 4.51 9.36
CA PRO A 41 2.72 4.32 9.97
C PRO A 41 2.78 4.34 11.49
N ARG A 42 3.90 3.88 12.08
CA ARG A 42 4.16 3.92 13.53
C ARG A 42 4.28 5.33 14.12
N SER A 43 4.59 6.34 13.30
CA SER A 43 4.62 7.76 13.70
C SER A 43 3.27 8.45 13.58
N CYS A 44 2.27 7.79 12.98
CA CYS A 44 0.90 8.29 12.95
C CYS A 44 0.22 7.98 14.29
N SER A 45 -0.22 9.01 15.00
CA SER A 45 -0.96 8.86 16.27
C SER A 45 -2.38 8.32 16.06
N ASP A 46 -2.89 8.41 14.84
CA ASP A 46 -4.24 7.99 14.48
C ASP A 46 -4.26 6.51 14.10
N LEU A 47 -5.02 5.70 14.87
CA LEU A 47 -5.13 4.26 14.66
C LEU A 47 -5.88 3.93 13.36
N GLU A 48 -6.91 4.70 13.01
CA GLU A 48 -7.70 4.46 11.79
C GLU A 48 -6.86 4.68 10.54
N VAL A 49 -6.02 5.73 10.55
CA VAL A 49 -5.06 5.99 9.46
C VAL A 49 -4.08 4.82 9.31
N ARG A 50 -3.55 4.30 10.43
CA ARG A 50 -2.61 3.18 10.41
C ARG A 50 -3.21 1.91 9.85
N ASP A 51 -4.44 1.60 10.25
CA ASP A 51 -5.14 0.42 9.75
C ASP A 51 -5.53 0.57 8.28
N ALA A 52 -5.93 1.77 7.84
CA ALA A 52 -6.17 2.05 6.43
C ALA A 52 -4.89 1.85 5.57
N ILE A 53 -3.73 2.35 6.03
CA ILE A 53 -2.45 2.14 5.33
C ILE A 53 -2.06 0.66 5.30
N ARG A 54 -2.25 -0.06 6.41
CA ARG A 54 -1.98 -1.50 6.49
C ARG A 54 -2.87 -2.26 5.50
N ASN A 55 -4.18 -2.01 5.51
CA ASN A 55 -5.12 -2.65 4.61
C ASN A 55 -4.76 -2.38 3.16
N TYR A 56 -4.41 -1.14 2.83
CA TYR A 56 -3.94 -0.77 1.49
C TYR A 56 -2.72 -1.59 1.04
N ALA A 57 -1.71 -1.71 1.90
CA ALA A 57 -0.51 -2.51 1.61
C ALA A 57 -0.82 -4.01 1.45
N ILE A 58 -1.67 -4.57 2.31
CA ILE A 58 -2.11 -5.97 2.24
C ILE A 58 -2.88 -6.23 0.96
N THR A 59 -3.79 -5.35 0.55
CA THR A 59 -4.55 -5.49 -0.68
C THR A 59 -3.64 -5.50 -1.91
N LEU A 60 -2.67 -4.58 -1.98
CA LEU A 60 -1.69 -4.60 -3.08
C LEU A 60 -0.83 -5.87 -3.06
N ALA A 61 -0.48 -6.38 -1.87
CA ALA A 61 0.24 -7.65 -1.76
C ALA A 61 -0.60 -8.86 -2.22
N ARG A 62 -1.92 -8.84 -1.98
CA ARG A 62 -2.85 -9.87 -2.50
C ARG A 62 -2.98 -9.79 -4.03
N CYS A 63 -3.03 -8.59 -4.59
CA CYS A 63 -3.08 -8.39 -6.03
C CYS A 63 -1.79 -8.87 -6.72
N PHE A 64 -0.64 -8.34 -6.32
CA PHE A 64 0.62 -8.54 -7.05
C PHE A 64 1.45 -9.73 -6.56
N GLY A 65 1.17 -10.21 -5.34
CA GLY A 65 2.02 -11.11 -4.58
C GLY A 65 3.06 -10.36 -3.73
N VAL A 66 3.27 -10.85 -2.50
CA VAL A 66 4.21 -10.25 -1.53
C VAL A 66 5.63 -10.11 -2.11
N LYS A 67 6.13 -11.17 -2.75
CA LYS A 67 7.48 -11.17 -3.35
C LYS A 67 7.61 -10.07 -4.42
N THR A 68 6.66 -10.03 -5.36
CA THR A 68 6.61 -9.03 -6.43
C THR A 68 6.54 -7.62 -5.86
N LEU A 69 5.70 -7.39 -4.84
CA LEU A 69 5.56 -6.09 -4.21
C LEU A 69 6.88 -5.61 -3.57
N LEU A 70 7.61 -6.50 -2.89
CA LEU A 70 8.92 -6.20 -2.29
C LEU A 70 10.02 -6.01 -3.35
N GLU A 71 9.93 -6.69 -4.49
CA GLU A 71 10.83 -6.49 -5.62
C GLU A 71 10.61 -5.12 -6.26
N LEU A 72 9.35 -4.76 -6.54
CA LEU A 72 8.95 -3.46 -7.11
C LEU A 72 9.26 -2.27 -6.19
N SER A 73 9.35 -2.49 -4.89
CA SER A 73 9.76 -1.46 -3.93
C SER A 73 11.26 -1.14 -4.02
N THR A 74 12.06 -2.02 -4.62
CA THR A 74 13.50 -1.84 -4.73
C THR A 74 13.81 -0.58 -5.54
N PHE A 75 14.67 0.29 -5.01
CA PHE A 75 15.00 1.62 -5.54
C PHE A 75 13.90 2.68 -5.49
N ARG A 76 12.69 2.37 -4.99
CA ARG A 76 11.62 3.35 -4.80
C ARG A 76 11.53 3.87 -3.37
N ILE A 77 11.90 3.03 -2.41
CA ILE A 77 11.87 3.33 -0.98
C ILE A 77 13.20 2.96 -0.32
N SER A 78 13.47 3.54 0.85
CA SER A 78 14.67 3.26 1.62
C SER A 78 14.65 1.85 2.22
N PRO A 79 15.80 1.31 2.66
CA PRO A 79 15.84 0.00 3.34
C PRO A 79 14.97 -0.07 4.60
N SER A 80 14.87 1.01 5.37
CA SER A 80 14.01 1.07 6.56
C SER A 80 12.52 1.02 6.18
N GLN A 81 12.12 1.73 5.13
CA GLN A 81 10.76 1.70 4.59
C GLN A 81 10.42 0.32 4.00
N LYS A 82 11.39 -0.33 3.33
CA LYS A 82 11.22 -1.70 2.82
C LYS A 82 11.01 -2.71 3.95
N LYS A 83 11.73 -2.55 5.07
CA LYS A 83 11.49 -3.35 6.28
C LYS A 83 10.08 -3.11 6.85
N THR A 84 9.63 -1.85 6.92
CA THR A 84 8.26 -1.54 7.33
C THR A 84 7.22 -2.14 6.41
N LEU A 85 7.41 -2.07 5.09
CA LEU A 85 6.53 -2.72 4.13
C LEU A 85 6.47 -4.22 4.35
N GLN A 86 7.63 -4.87 4.52
CA GLN A 86 7.71 -6.30 4.82
C GLN A 86 6.91 -6.64 6.08
N GLU A 87 7.05 -5.88 7.16
CA GLU A 87 6.29 -6.08 8.41
C GLU A 87 4.77 -5.86 8.25
N LEU A 88 4.33 -5.04 7.29
CA LEU A 88 2.91 -4.78 7.05
C LEU A 88 2.23 -5.91 6.25
N VAL A 89 2.98 -6.58 5.38
CA VAL A 89 2.43 -7.57 4.43
C VAL A 89 2.84 -9.01 4.75
N SER A 90 3.60 -9.23 5.83
CA SER A 90 3.98 -10.55 6.35
C SER A 90 3.00 -11.04 7.41
#